data_AF-A0A5J5I9I4-F1
#
_entry.id   AF-A0A5J5I9I4-F1
#
_cell.length_a   1.000
_cell.length_b   1.000
_cell.length_c   1.000
_cell.angle_alpha   90.00
_cell.angle_beta   90.00
_cell.angle_gamma   90.00
#
_symmetry.space_group_name_H-M   'P 1'
#
loop_
_entity.id
_entity.type
_entity.pdbx_description
1 polymer ?
#
loop_
_entity_poly.entity_id
_entity_poly.type
_entity_poly.pdbx_seq_one_letter_code
_entity_poly.pdbx_strand_id
1 'polypeptide(L)'
;MAIQLLITRGGLDALVNAEDGETENVKVVSVGLSNRHFTMAPTIEVLPDEFKRLTSISGKASSPTIIHMTAHDVSADIYDLRGLGLYLEDGTLFAVYSQADPIFRKVSIASFMLALDIAFANAGADEIVFDDSTFLWPPATEETRGIAKIATQLQVDAGTDDTAFVTALKLAARLAPIIEQLGQEADTRGAADDQLREDQEAITERLDGTEFALAPSGNFSGQGHMDWPVGGRKFRICWGKTNVAGKTATTDIYDAPFSECFGVFQGGGTADVNSTEALRAYPGSGAQVLTHVNLTNGTQGLLTIHWFAIGMAA
;
A
#
# COMPACT_ATOMS: atom_id res chain seq x y z
N MET A 1 8.34 46.36 39.87
CA MET A 1 7.61 47.59 40.26
C MET A 1 6.19 47.40 39.78
N ALA A 2 5.20 47.43 40.68
CA ALA A 2 3.82 47.19 40.30
C ALA A 2 3.26 48.38 39.52
N ILE A 3 2.46 48.10 38.50
CA ILE A 3 1.69 49.11 37.79
C ILE A 3 0.37 49.27 38.54
N GLN A 4 0.01 50.52 38.84
CA GLN A 4 -1.23 50.83 39.52
C GLN A 4 -2.32 51.09 38.48
N LEU A 5 -3.20 50.11 38.30
CA LEU A 5 -4.39 50.27 37.48
C LEU A 5 -5.44 51.07 38.24
N LEU A 6 -6.22 51.87 37.52
CA LEU A 6 -7.38 52.56 38.06
C LEU A 6 -8.63 51.70 37.77
N ILE A 7 -9.32 51.27 38.83
CA ILE A 7 -10.59 50.54 38.72
C ILE A 7 -11.67 51.50 38.22
N THR A 8 -12.45 51.07 37.22
CA THR A 8 -13.59 51.84 36.71
C THR A 8 -14.77 51.73 37.68
N ARG A 9 -15.83 52.50 37.46
CA ARG A 9 -17.08 52.35 38.22
C ARG A 9 -17.67 50.95 38.03
N GLY A 10 -17.77 50.47 36.79
CA GLY A 10 -18.30 49.14 36.50
C GLY A 10 -17.45 48.01 37.11
N GLY A 11 -16.12 48.18 37.12
CA GLY A 11 -15.22 47.23 37.78
C GLY A 11 -15.34 47.24 39.31
N LEU A 12 -15.54 48.41 39.90
CA LEU A 12 -15.74 48.53 41.34
C LEU A 12 -17.08 47.91 41.76
N ASP A 13 -18.15 48.16 41.00
CA ASP A 13 -19.48 47.58 41.24
C ASP A 13 -19.40 46.04 41.15
N ALA A 14 -18.70 45.49 40.16
CA ALA A 14 -18.47 44.04 40.04
C ALA A 14 -17.70 43.45 41.22
N LEU A 15 -16.68 44.17 41.73
CA LEU A 15 -15.91 43.71 42.88
C LEU A 15 -16.73 43.71 44.17
N VAL A 16 -17.50 44.77 44.43
CA VAL A 16 -18.37 44.87 45.61
C VAL A 16 -19.44 43.78 45.59
N ASN A 17 -20.07 43.53 44.44
CA ASN A 17 -21.07 42.47 44.30
C ASN A 17 -20.48 41.07 44.58
N ALA A 18 -19.23 40.83 44.18
CA ALA A 18 -18.55 39.58 44.47
C ALA A 18 -18.20 39.46 45.97
N GLU A 19 -17.71 40.52 46.59
CA GLU A 19 -17.40 40.56 48.04
C GLU A 19 -18.65 40.37 48.93
N ASP A 20 -19.79 40.93 48.51
CA ASP A 20 -21.07 40.81 49.21
C ASP A 20 -21.77 39.45 48.92
N GLY A 21 -21.19 38.61 48.05
CA GLY A 21 -21.72 37.29 47.69
C GLY A 21 -22.95 37.34 46.77
N GLU A 22 -23.22 38.48 46.14
CA GLU A 22 -24.32 38.66 45.18
C GLU A 22 -23.98 38.09 43.80
N THR A 23 -22.69 37.98 43.45
CA THR A 23 -22.19 37.39 42.21
C THR A 23 -21.08 36.37 42.47
N GLU A 24 -20.81 35.50 41.49
CA GLU A 24 -19.58 34.70 41.45
C GLU A 24 -18.33 35.60 41.39
N ASN A 25 -17.15 35.00 41.59
CA ASN A 25 -15.85 35.67 41.49
C ASN A 25 -15.70 36.51 40.22
N VAL A 26 -15.02 37.65 40.33
CA VAL A 26 -14.77 38.59 39.22
C VAL A 26 -13.82 37.94 38.20
N LYS A 27 -14.37 37.50 37.07
CA LYS A 27 -13.60 36.79 36.05
C LYS A 27 -13.05 37.72 34.97
N VAL A 28 -11.74 37.93 34.93
CA VAL A 28 -11.05 38.70 33.88
C VAL A 28 -10.67 37.78 32.72
N VAL A 29 -11.16 38.08 31.51
CA VAL A 29 -11.02 37.20 30.33
C VAL A 29 -10.23 37.81 29.17
N SER A 30 -10.02 39.12 29.17
CA SER A 30 -9.23 39.76 28.11
C SER A 30 -8.60 41.09 28.51
N VAL A 31 -7.59 41.50 27.75
CA VAL A 31 -6.90 42.78 27.87
C VAL A 31 -7.04 43.56 26.57
N GLY A 32 -7.71 44.71 26.62
CA GLY A 32 -7.72 45.68 25.52
C GLY A 32 -6.43 46.48 25.50
N LEU A 33 -5.95 46.80 24.29
CA LEU A 33 -4.76 47.60 24.04
C LEU A 33 -5.15 48.90 23.34
N SER A 34 -4.58 50.00 23.82
CA SER A 34 -4.74 51.33 23.24
C SER A 34 -3.39 51.90 22.81
N ASN A 35 -3.37 52.51 21.64
CA ASN A 35 -2.20 53.19 21.09
C ASN A 35 -2.15 54.69 21.44
N ARG A 36 -3.16 55.19 22.17
CA ARG A 36 -3.30 56.59 22.55
C ARG A 36 -3.24 56.74 24.07
N HIS A 37 -2.57 57.80 24.52
CA HIS A 37 -2.63 58.21 25.91
C HIS A 37 -4.00 58.82 26.23
N PHE A 38 -4.57 58.47 27.39
CA PHE A 38 -5.80 59.04 27.91
C PHE A 38 -5.69 59.32 29.41
N THR A 39 -6.53 60.24 29.90
CA THR A 39 -6.65 60.51 31.33
C THR A 39 -7.46 59.40 31.98
N MET A 40 -6.82 58.62 32.86
CA MET A 40 -7.50 57.55 33.62
C MET A 40 -8.56 58.16 34.55
N ALA A 41 -9.79 57.67 34.47
CA ALA A 41 -10.89 58.12 35.32
C ALA A 41 -11.86 56.95 35.61
N PRO A 42 -12.50 56.90 36.79
CA PRO A 42 -13.48 55.86 37.11
C PRO A 42 -14.69 55.84 36.18
N THR A 43 -14.96 56.94 35.47
CA THR A 43 -16.10 57.10 34.54
C THR A 43 -15.87 56.48 33.17
N ILE A 44 -14.73 55.83 32.92
CA ILE A 44 -14.45 55.19 31.63
C ILE A 44 -15.21 53.87 31.55
N GLU A 45 -16.09 53.74 30.55
CA GLU A 45 -16.87 52.52 30.28
C GLU A 45 -16.33 51.73 29.08
N VAL A 46 -15.64 52.41 28.16
CA VAL A 46 -15.00 51.82 26.97
C VAL A 46 -13.57 52.33 26.89
N LEU A 47 -12.61 51.43 26.61
CA LEU A 47 -11.21 51.78 26.49
C LEU A 47 -11.02 52.75 25.31
N PRO A 48 -10.47 53.97 25.54
CA PRO A 48 -10.28 54.94 24.46
C PRO A 48 -9.31 54.43 23.39
N ASP A 49 -9.69 54.54 22.12
CA ASP A 49 -8.90 54.11 20.96
C ASP A 49 -8.34 52.68 21.11
N GLU A 50 -9.18 51.77 21.61
CA GLU A 50 -8.87 50.34 21.60
C GLU A 50 -8.70 49.85 20.17
N PHE A 51 -7.51 49.37 19.85
CA PHE A 51 -7.19 48.84 18.52
C PHE A 51 -7.14 47.31 18.51
N LYS A 52 -7.02 46.68 19.68
CA LYS A 52 -6.85 45.24 19.80
C LYS A 52 -7.25 44.72 21.17
N ARG A 53 -7.85 43.53 21.20
CA ARG A 53 -8.18 42.79 22.42
C ARG A 53 -7.43 41.46 22.44
N LEU A 54 -6.68 41.22 23.51
CA LEU A 54 -5.95 39.97 23.75
C LEU A 54 -6.78 39.09 24.68
N THR A 55 -7.13 37.89 24.23
CA THR A 55 -7.77 36.86 25.07
C THR A 55 -6.75 35.86 25.63
N SER A 56 -5.52 35.87 25.13
CA SER A 56 -4.41 35.04 25.63
C SER A 56 -3.78 35.65 26.87
N ILE A 57 -4.52 35.66 27.97
CA ILE A 57 -4.11 36.24 29.26
C ILE A 57 -4.16 35.21 30.37
N SER A 58 -3.26 35.29 31.34
CA SER A 58 -3.26 34.46 32.56
C SER A 58 -2.98 35.32 33.77
N GLY A 59 -3.43 34.93 34.94
CA GLY A 59 -3.04 35.64 36.15
C GLY A 59 -3.35 34.87 37.43
N LYS A 60 -2.71 35.31 38.51
CA LYS A 60 -2.93 34.80 39.84
C LYS A 60 -2.71 35.90 40.88
N ALA A 61 -3.53 35.91 41.93
CA ALA A 61 -3.26 36.69 43.12
C ALA A 61 -1.91 36.27 43.72
N SER A 62 -1.00 37.24 43.82
CA SER A 62 0.30 37.11 44.47
C SER A 62 0.27 37.62 45.92
N SER A 63 -0.71 38.48 46.23
CA SER A 63 -1.10 38.93 47.57
C SER A 63 -2.57 39.38 47.54
N PRO A 64 -3.20 39.68 48.69
CA PRO A 64 -4.59 40.17 48.75
C PRO A 64 -4.85 41.48 47.97
N THR A 65 -3.80 42.20 47.59
CA THR A 65 -3.88 43.48 46.85
C THR A 65 -3.08 43.47 45.55
N ILE A 66 -2.37 42.39 45.22
CA ILE A 66 -1.51 42.33 44.02
C ILE A 66 -1.80 41.08 43.20
N ILE A 67 -2.08 41.28 41.93
CA ILE A 67 -2.21 40.21 40.94
C ILE A 67 -1.00 40.21 40.03
N HIS A 68 -0.36 39.05 39.86
CA HIS A 68 0.56 38.86 38.76
C HIS A 68 -0.22 38.43 37.53
N MET A 69 -0.13 39.20 36.44
CA MET A 69 -0.82 38.93 35.19
C MET A 69 0.17 38.86 34.03
N THR A 70 -0.08 37.92 33.11
CA THR A 70 0.62 37.80 31.83
C THR A 70 -0.36 37.91 30.66
N ALA A 71 0.07 38.51 29.56
CA ALA A 71 -0.67 38.59 28.30
C ALA A 71 0.28 38.42 27.12
N HIS A 72 -0.17 37.71 26.08
CA HIS A 72 0.65 37.46 24.89
C HIS A 72 0.01 37.95 23.59
N ASP A 73 0.86 38.47 22.70
CA ASP A 73 0.52 38.75 21.32
C ASP A 73 1.60 38.22 20.36
N VAL A 74 1.25 37.17 19.64
CA VAL A 74 2.11 36.51 18.63
C VAL A 74 1.78 36.91 17.19
N SER A 75 0.81 37.80 16.98
CA SER A 75 0.43 38.28 15.64
C SER A 75 1.57 39.08 14.98
N ALA A 76 1.42 39.35 13.68
CA ALA A 76 2.33 40.24 12.95
C ALA A 76 2.00 41.75 13.11
N ASP A 77 1.02 42.10 13.94
CA ASP A 77 0.57 43.50 14.09
C ASP A 77 1.68 44.38 14.72
N ILE A 78 1.82 45.60 14.18
CA ILE A 78 2.79 46.61 14.61
C ILE A 78 2.05 47.71 15.36
N TYR A 79 2.49 48.04 16.58
CA TYR A 79 1.87 49.09 17.38
C TYR A 79 2.79 49.63 18.48
N ASP A 80 2.48 50.87 18.90
CA ASP A 80 2.99 51.48 20.12
C ASP A 80 1.91 51.35 21.20
N LEU A 81 2.20 50.59 22.26
CA LEU A 81 1.28 50.41 23.39
C LEU A 81 1.40 51.59 24.36
N ARG A 82 0.30 52.32 24.62
CA ARG A 82 0.28 53.46 25.57
C ARG A 82 -0.76 53.31 26.67
N GLY A 83 -1.76 52.47 26.46
CA GLY A 83 -2.76 52.16 27.47
C GLY A 83 -3.30 50.75 27.34
N LEU A 84 -3.89 50.27 28.43
CA LEU A 84 -4.49 48.95 28.52
C LEU A 84 -5.76 48.99 29.35
N GLY A 85 -6.68 48.06 29.09
CA GLY A 85 -7.91 47.87 29.84
C GLY A 85 -8.15 46.40 30.12
N LEU A 86 -8.54 46.05 31.34
CA LEU A 86 -8.95 44.69 31.70
C LEU A 86 -10.46 44.54 31.49
N TYR A 87 -10.88 43.43 30.89
CA TYR A 87 -12.28 43.15 30.63
C TYR A 87 -12.76 41.89 31.33
N LEU A 88 -13.96 41.98 31.90
CA LEU A 88 -14.68 40.86 32.49
C LEU A 88 -15.40 40.01 31.42
N GLU A 89 -15.87 38.83 31.81
CA GLU A 89 -16.61 37.90 30.93
C GLU A 89 -17.90 38.48 30.35
N ASP A 90 -18.57 39.37 31.10
CA ASP A 90 -19.78 40.09 30.68
C ASP A 90 -19.48 41.29 29.73
N GLY A 91 -18.20 41.57 29.47
CA GLY A 91 -17.74 42.69 28.66
C GLY A 91 -17.51 43.99 29.43
N THR A 92 -17.75 44.02 30.74
CA THR A 92 -17.49 45.19 31.59
C THR A 92 -16.00 45.52 31.61
N LEU A 93 -15.65 46.78 31.38
CA LEU A 93 -14.28 47.28 31.51
C LEU A 93 -13.96 47.42 33.00
N PHE A 94 -13.13 46.53 33.54
CA PHE A 94 -12.83 46.43 34.97
C PHE A 94 -11.87 47.51 35.45
N ALA A 95 -10.72 47.66 34.77
CA ALA A 95 -9.68 48.59 35.18
C ALA A 95 -8.86 49.06 33.98
N VAL A 96 -8.28 50.25 34.09
CA VAL A 96 -7.51 50.88 33.01
C VAL A 96 -6.16 51.37 33.49
N TYR A 97 -5.20 51.39 32.57
CA TYR A 97 -3.92 52.06 32.75
C TYR A 97 -3.54 52.83 31.48
N SER A 98 -2.95 54.01 31.64
CA SER A 98 -2.41 54.78 30.53
C SER A 98 -1.23 55.65 30.99
N GLN A 99 -0.25 55.82 30.10
CA GLN A 99 0.84 56.76 30.29
C GLN A 99 1.17 57.50 29.00
N ALA A 100 1.83 58.65 29.13
CA ALA A 100 2.15 59.51 27.99
C ALA A 100 3.18 58.84 27.06
N ASP A 101 4.24 58.24 27.60
CA ASP A 101 5.26 57.55 26.81
C ASP A 101 4.84 56.12 26.42
N PRO A 102 5.28 55.58 25.27
CA PRO A 102 5.01 54.17 24.92
C PRO A 102 5.52 53.22 26.00
N ILE A 103 4.63 52.36 26.50
CA ILE A 103 4.97 51.24 27.39
C ILE A 103 5.82 50.24 26.62
N PHE A 104 5.44 49.97 25.37
CA PHE A 104 6.14 49.05 24.47
C PHE A 104 5.93 49.44 23.01
N ARG A 105 6.86 49.04 22.15
CA ARG A 105 6.72 49.13 20.69
C ARG A 105 6.93 47.75 20.07
N LYS A 106 5.90 47.22 19.42
CA LYS A 106 5.95 45.92 18.74
C LYS A 106 6.24 46.09 17.26
N VAL A 107 7.10 45.23 16.73
CA VAL A 107 7.37 45.08 15.29
C VAL A 107 6.86 43.73 14.79
N SER A 108 6.68 43.56 13.49
CA SER A 108 5.95 42.41 12.91
C SER A 108 6.57 41.04 13.16
N ILE A 109 7.89 40.98 13.41
CA ILE A 109 8.61 39.73 13.68
C ILE A 109 8.75 39.43 15.18
N ALA A 110 8.30 40.33 16.05
CA ALA A 110 8.48 40.21 17.49
C ALA A 110 7.19 39.69 18.16
N SER A 111 7.32 38.68 19.01
CA SER A 111 6.26 38.30 19.93
C SER A 111 6.30 39.23 21.16
N PHE A 112 5.14 39.74 21.56
CA PHE A 112 5.02 40.55 22.77
C PHE A 112 4.49 39.69 23.92
N MET A 113 5.21 39.72 25.03
CA MET A 113 4.80 39.14 26.30
C MET A 113 4.78 40.27 27.33
N LEU A 114 3.59 40.59 27.82
CA LEU A 114 3.38 41.51 28.91
C LEU A 114 3.30 40.70 30.19
N ALA A 115 4.19 40.95 31.15
CA ALA A 115 4.10 40.41 32.50
C ALA A 115 4.13 41.59 33.47
N LEU A 116 3.07 41.76 34.26
CA LEU A 116 2.94 42.90 35.16
C LEU A 116 2.29 42.50 36.48
N ASP A 117 2.73 43.17 37.54
CA ASP A 117 2.11 43.10 38.85
C ASP A 117 1.12 44.26 38.95
N ILE A 118 -0.16 43.96 39.14
CA ILE A 118 -1.24 44.92 39.29
C ILE A 118 -1.49 45.13 40.77
N ALA A 119 -1.27 46.34 41.27
CA ALA A 119 -1.65 46.69 42.63
C ALA A 119 -3.04 47.36 42.65
N PHE A 120 -3.93 46.87 43.50
CA PHE A 120 -5.22 47.49 43.80
C PHE A 120 -5.14 48.30 45.09
N ALA A 121 -5.93 49.38 45.17
CA ALA A 121 -5.93 50.29 46.31
C ALA A 121 -6.49 49.65 47.59
N ASN A 122 -7.42 48.69 47.44
CA ASN A 122 -8.06 47.95 48.52
C ASN A 122 -7.81 46.44 48.34
N ALA A 123 -8.06 45.65 49.39
CA ALA A 123 -8.09 44.19 49.30
C ALA A 123 -9.23 43.74 48.37
N GLY A 124 -9.10 42.55 47.76
CA GLY A 124 -10.06 42.01 46.78
C GLY A 124 -9.41 41.25 45.62
N ALA A 125 -8.07 41.12 45.60
CA ALA A 125 -7.38 40.38 44.55
C ALA A 125 -7.71 38.88 44.56
N ASP A 126 -8.11 38.32 45.70
CA ASP A 126 -8.50 36.91 45.83
C ASP A 126 -9.86 36.62 45.16
N GLU A 127 -10.70 37.64 44.99
CA GLU A 127 -11.98 37.52 44.28
C GLU A 127 -11.83 37.54 42.76
N ILE A 128 -10.65 37.90 42.26
CA ILE A 128 -10.37 38.00 40.83
C ILE A 128 -9.79 36.69 40.32
N VAL A 129 -10.54 36.06 39.41
CA VAL A 129 -10.14 34.82 38.75
C VAL A 129 -9.81 35.13 37.29
N PHE A 130 -8.76 34.50 36.78
CA PHE A 130 -8.47 34.47 35.35
C PHE A 130 -9.01 33.15 34.81
N ASP A 131 -9.58 33.17 33.61
CA ASP A 131 -9.92 31.92 32.93
C ASP A 131 -8.66 31.05 32.82
N ASP A 132 -8.81 29.72 32.90
CA ASP A 132 -7.71 28.75 32.84
C ASP A 132 -7.03 28.82 31.47
N SER A 133 -6.15 29.81 31.32
CA SER A 133 -5.48 30.12 30.08
C SER A 133 -4.32 29.13 29.93
N THR A 134 -4.67 27.93 29.51
CA THR A 134 -3.75 26.97 28.94
C THR A 134 -3.03 27.69 27.80
N PHE A 135 -1.82 28.18 28.09
CA PHE A 135 -0.98 28.92 27.16
C PHE A 135 -0.85 28.09 25.88
N LEU A 136 -1.57 28.51 24.85
CA LEU A 136 -1.86 27.73 23.64
C LEU A 136 -0.59 27.13 23.07
N TRP A 137 -0.42 25.82 23.26
CA TRP A 137 0.58 25.08 22.54
C TRP A 137 0.28 25.24 21.04
N PRO A 138 1.24 25.72 20.23
CA PRO A 138 1.00 25.89 18.80
C PRO A 138 0.54 24.55 18.19
N PRO A 139 -0.37 24.56 17.21
CA PRO A 139 -0.72 23.32 16.50
C PRO A 139 0.54 22.77 15.83
N ALA A 140 0.74 21.45 15.88
CA ALA A 140 1.85 20.82 15.19
C ALA A 140 1.69 21.00 13.68
N THR A 141 2.76 21.46 13.02
CA THR A 141 2.87 21.52 11.56
C THR A 141 4.20 20.87 11.13
N GLU A 142 4.38 20.66 9.83
CA GLU A 142 5.66 20.13 9.30
C GLU A 142 6.86 21.03 9.63
N GLU A 143 6.63 22.34 9.76
CA GLU A 143 7.67 23.34 10.01
C GLU A 143 7.80 23.72 11.49
N THR A 144 6.72 23.60 12.27
CA THR A 144 6.65 24.11 13.65
C THR A 144 6.23 23.03 14.63
N ARG A 145 7.06 22.83 15.66
CA ARG A 145 6.74 21.93 16.78
C ARG A 145 5.49 22.42 17.51
N GLY A 146 4.59 21.50 17.82
CA GLY A 146 3.31 21.82 18.43
C GLY A 146 2.59 20.61 19.02
N ILE A 147 1.31 20.78 19.35
CA ILE A 147 0.41 19.71 19.79
C ILE A 147 -0.53 19.35 18.64
N ALA A 148 -0.77 18.04 18.49
CA ALA A 148 -1.78 17.48 17.62
C ALA A 148 -2.71 16.59 18.44
N LYS A 149 -3.88 16.25 17.90
CA LYS A 149 -4.77 15.25 18.50
C LYS A 149 -4.33 13.85 18.09
N ILE A 150 -4.76 12.83 18.84
CA ILE A 150 -4.63 11.44 18.41
C ILE A 150 -5.72 11.15 17.35
N ALA A 151 -5.33 10.66 16.18
CA ALA A 151 -6.27 10.26 15.12
C ALA A 151 -7.16 9.09 15.59
N THR A 152 -8.46 9.08 15.25
CA THR A 152 -9.33 7.90 15.48
C THR A 152 -9.00 6.77 14.49
N GLN A 153 -9.43 5.53 14.76
CA GLN A 153 -9.18 4.42 13.83
C GLN A 153 -9.81 4.69 12.46
N LEU A 154 -11.05 5.20 12.41
CA LEU A 154 -11.73 5.57 11.17
C LEU A 154 -10.95 6.62 10.36
N GLN A 155 -10.31 7.57 11.03
CA GLN A 155 -9.48 8.57 10.35
C GLN A 155 -8.18 7.98 9.80
N VAL A 156 -7.55 7.03 10.52
CA VAL A 156 -6.38 6.30 10.04
C VAL A 156 -6.74 5.44 8.82
N ASP A 157 -7.90 4.80 8.84
CA ASP A 157 -8.39 3.98 7.73
C ASP A 157 -8.73 4.84 6.51
N ALA A 158 -9.30 6.04 6.72
CA ALA A 158 -9.65 6.98 5.65
C ALA A 158 -8.43 7.75 5.09
N GLY A 159 -7.42 8.05 5.91
CA GLY A 159 -6.19 8.72 5.48
C GLY A 159 -6.35 10.17 5.01
N THR A 160 -7.28 10.93 5.57
CA THR A 160 -7.62 12.30 5.11
C THR A 160 -7.31 13.43 6.11
N ASP A 161 -7.06 13.12 7.38
CA ASP A 161 -6.75 14.11 8.42
C ASP A 161 -5.23 14.14 8.67
N ASP A 162 -4.57 15.18 8.17
CA ASP A 162 -3.13 15.40 8.29
C ASP A 162 -2.74 16.20 9.55
N THR A 163 -3.72 16.51 10.42
CA THR A 163 -3.50 17.32 11.64
C THR A 163 -3.34 16.49 12.91
N ALA A 164 -3.33 15.16 12.78
CA ALA A 164 -3.41 14.21 13.88
C ALA A 164 -2.29 13.17 13.84
N PHE A 165 -1.84 12.70 15.00
CA PHE A 165 -0.83 11.64 15.08
C PHE A 165 -1.42 10.25 15.29
N VAL A 166 -0.72 9.24 14.78
CA VAL A 166 -1.11 7.82 14.85
C VAL A 166 -0.41 7.14 16.02
N THR A 167 -1.13 6.31 16.77
CA THR A 167 -0.55 5.48 17.85
C THR A 167 -0.13 4.10 17.32
N ALA A 168 0.80 3.44 18.02
CA ALA A 168 1.28 2.11 17.65
C ALA A 168 0.14 1.08 17.45
N LEU A 169 -0.90 1.12 18.30
CA LEU A 169 -2.06 0.25 18.19
C LEU A 169 -2.84 0.49 16.88
N LYS A 170 -3.01 1.75 16.48
CA LYS A 170 -3.78 2.12 15.28
C LYS A 170 -3.02 1.78 14.00
N LEU A 171 -1.70 1.97 14.02
CA LEU A 171 -0.82 1.53 12.96
C LEU A 171 -0.87 0.00 12.80
N ALA A 172 -0.75 -0.75 13.90
CA ALA A 172 -0.83 -2.21 13.88
C ALA A 172 -2.18 -2.69 13.34
N ALA A 173 -3.29 -2.08 13.77
CA ALA A 173 -4.64 -2.40 13.28
C ALA A 173 -4.79 -2.16 11.77
N ARG A 174 -4.22 -1.06 11.24
CA ARG A 174 -4.28 -0.75 9.80
C ARG A 174 -3.44 -1.70 8.93
N LEU A 175 -2.30 -2.17 9.47
CA LEU A 175 -1.34 -3.01 8.76
C LEU A 175 -1.67 -4.52 8.83
N ALA A 176 -2.26 -4.99 9.93
CA ALA A 176 -2.59 -6.42 10.12
C ALA A 176 -3.33 -7.07 8.93
N PRO A 177 -4.44 -6.51 8.40
CA PRO A 177 -5.15 -7.14 7.28
C PRO A 177 -4.33 -7.15 5.98
N ILE A 178 -3.46 -6.16 5.77
CA ILE A 178 -2.58 -6.12 4.59
C ILE A 178 -1.56 -7.26 4.68
N ILE A 179 -0.95 -7.44 5.84
CA ILE A 179 0.05 -8.49 6.07
C ILE A 179 -0.59 -9.88 5.92
N GLU A 180 -1.80 -10.06 6.47
CA GLU A 180 -2.55 -11.31 6.33
C GLU A 180 -2.91 -11.61 4.87
N GLN A 181 -3.39 -10.62 4.12
CA GLN A 181 -3.70 -10.78 2.70
C GLN A 181 -2.45 -11.13 1.87
N LEU A 182 -1.30 -10.52 2.18
CA LEU A 182 -0.03 -10.88 1.53
C LEU A 182 0.40 -12.31 1.86
N GLY A 183 0.19 -12.77 3.10
CA GLY A 183 0.45 -14.16 3.49
C GLY A 183 -0.43 -15.14 2.72
N GLN A 184 -1.74 -14.87 2.63
CA GLN A 184 -2.69 -15.70 1.88
C GLN A 184 -2.36 -15.79 0.38
N GLU A 185 -1.96 -14.67 -0.24
CA GLU A 185 -1.52 -14.65 -1.63
C GLU A 185 -0.24 -15.47 -1.82
N ALA A 186 0.72 -15.38 -0.89
CA ALA A 186 1.95 -16.18 -0.94
C ALA A 186 1.65 -17.68 -0.82
N ASP A 187 0.78 -18.08 0.10
CA ASP A 187 0.36 -19.49 0.27
C ASP A 187 -0.37 -20.01 -0.98
N THR A 188 -1.25 -19.18 -1.57
CA THR A 188 -1.98 -19.53 -2.81
C THR A 188 -1.03 -19.76 -3.98
N ARG A 189 0.01 -18.91 -4.12
CA ARG A 189 1.04 -19.08 -5.14
C ARG A 189 1.89 -20.32 -4.90
N GLY A 190 2.28 -20.57 -3.64
CA GLY A 190 3.01 -21.78 -3.28
C GLY A 190 2.25 -23.05 -3.66
N ALA A 191 0.95 -23.12 -3.35
CA ALA A 191 0.10 -24.24 -3.74
C ALA A 191 -0.02 -24.38 -5.27
N ALA A 192 -0.11 -23.27 -6.00
CA ALA A 192 -0.14 -23.31 -7.47
C ALA A 192 1.18 -23.81 -8.06
N ASP A 193 2.33 -23.38 -7.52
CA ASP A 193 3.65 -23.84 -7.95
C ASP A 193 3.87 -25.33 -7.63
N ASP A 194 3.39 -25.79 -6.48
CA ASP A 194 3.41 -27.21 -6.10
C ASP A 194 2.56 -28.06 -7.05
N GLN A 195 1.36 -27.59 -7.42
CA GLN A 195 0.52 -28.26 -8.41
C GLN A 195 1.19 -28.32 -9.78
N LEU A 196 1.82 -27.22 -10.24
CA LEU A 196 2.54 -27.21 -11.51
C LEU A 196 3.69 -28.22 -11.52
N ARG A 197 4.38 -28.38 -10.38
CA ARG A 197 5.45 -29.37 -10.23
C ARG A 197 4.92 -30.80 -10.28
N GLU A 198 3.81 -31.10 -9.60
CA GLU A 198 3.14 -32.41 -9.71
C GLU A 198 2.69 -32.71 -11.14
N ASP A 199 2.09 -31.73 -11.82
CA ASP A 199 1.68 -31.87 -13.22
C ASP A 199 2.88 -32.14 -14.14
N GLN A 200 4.02 -31.47 -13.92
CA GLN A 200 5.26 -31.70 -14.67
C GLN A 200 5.83 -33.11 -14.44
N GLU A 201 5.83 -33.58 -13.19
CA GLU A 201 6.25 -34.94 -12.85
C GLU A 201 5.35 -35.99 -13.52
N ALA A 202 4.03 -35.80 -13.47
CA ALA A 202 3.06 -36.68 -14.13
C ALA A 202 3.21 -36.69 -15.66
N ILE A 203 3.47 -35.54 -16.29
CA ILE A 203 3.76 -35.47 -17.72
C ILE A 203 5.04 -36.24 -18.05
N THR A 204 6.08 -36.06 -17.24
CA THR A 204 7.36 -36.75 -17.43
C THR A 204 7.19 -38.27 -17.31
N GLU A 205 6.47 -38.74 -16.29
CA GLU A 205 6.16 -40.16 -16.12
C GLU A 205 5.37 -40.73 -17.30
N ARG A 206 4.42 -39.98 -17.87
CA ARG A 206 3.67 -40.41 -19.06
C ARG A 206 4.54 -40.49 -20.31
N LEU A 207 5.53 -39.61 -20.45
CA LEU A 207 6.47 -39.63 -21.58
C LEU A 207 7.48 -40.77 -21.45
N ASP A 208 8.02 -40.99 -20.25
CA ASP A 208 9.01 -42.04 -19.97
C ASP A 208 8.37 -43.43 -19.83
N GLY A 209 7.12 -43.47 -19.36
CA GLY A 209 6.31 -44.64 -19.12
C GLY A 209 5.78 -45.29 -20.38
N THR A 210 6.64 -45.69 -21.31
CA THR A 210 6.40 -46.68 -22.39
C THR A 210 5.24 -46.46 -23.38
N GLU A 211 4.31 -45.52 -23.16
CA GLU A 211 3.22 -45.24 -24.09
C GLU A 211 3.70 -44.43 -25.31
N PHE A 212 4.78 -43.67 -25.17
CA PHE A 212 5.39 -42.88 -26.24
C PHE A 212 6.90 -43.13 -26.42
N ALA A 213 7.49 -44.05 -25.65
CA ALA A 213 8.91 -44.38 -25.79
C ALA A 213 9.17 -45.06 -27.15
N LEU A 214 9.49 -44.26 -28.18
CA LEU A 214 9.90 -44.71 -29.51
C LEU A 214 11.33 -45.24 -29.43
N ALA A 215 11.50 -46.44 -28.90
CA ALA A 215 12.77 -47.16 -28.95
C ALA A 215 12.76 -48.06 -30.20
N PRO A 216 13.34 -47.63 -31.33
CA PRO A 216 13.48 -48.53 -32.47
C PRO A 216 14.39 -49.70 -32.10
N SER A 217 14.07 -50.92 -32.56
CA SER A 217 14.90 -52.12 -32.32
C SER A 217 16.26 -52.07 -33.01
N GLY A 218 16.46 -51.13 -33.93
CA GLY A 218 17.69 -50.94 -34.71
C GLY A 218 17.80 -49.52 -35.25
N ASN A 219 18.83 -49.26 -36.05
CA ASN A 219 18.96 -48.01 -36.79
C ASN A 219 18.41 -48.14 -38.21
N PHE A 220 18.12 -47.02 -38.87
CA PHE A 220 17.63 -47.01 -40.26
C PHE A 220 18.70 -47.45 -41.30
N SER A 221 19.94 -47.71 -40.87
CA SER A 221 21.00 -48.20 -41.77
C SER A 221 20.94 -49.71 -41.99
N GLY A 222 20.29 -50.44 -41.08
CA GLY A 222 20.00 -51.87 -41.17
C GLY A 222 18.51 -52.14 -41.17
N GLN A 223 18.14 -53.25 -40.57
CA GLN A 223 16.76 -53.63 -40.35
C GLN A 223 16.33 -53.25 -38.92
N GLY A 224 15.06 -52.91 -38.76
CA GLY A 224 14.47 -52.68 -37.45
C GLY A 224 12.95 -52.46 -37.51
N HIS A 225 12.37 -52.28 -36.34
CA HIS A 225 10.97 -51.91 -36.18
C HIS A 225 10.78 -50.89 -35.06
N MET A 226 9.62 -50.22 -35.09
CA MET A 226 9.16 -49.29 -34.08
C MET A 226 7.68 -49.56 -33.84
N ASP A 227 7.31 -49.67 -32.56
CA ASP A 227 5.95 -49.94 -32.14
C ASP A 227 5.35 -48.71 -31.43
N TRP A 228 4.08 -48.45 -31.71
CA TRP A 228 3.28 -47.43 -31.06
C TRP A 228 2.01 -48.04 -30.46
N PRO A 229 1.71 -47.83 -29.17
CA PRO A 229 0.49 -48.39 -28.57
C PRO A 229 -0.77 -47.66 -29.09
N VAL A 230 -1.70 -48.43 -29.65
CA VAL A 230 -2.98 -47.93 -30.18
C VAL A 230 -4.11 -48.85 -29.69
N GLY A 231 -4.89 -48.39 -28.71
CA GLY A 231 -6.10 -49.08 -28.25
C GLY A 231 -5.87 -50.52 -27.76
N GLY A 232 -4.83 -50.76 -26.94
CA GLY A 232 -4.49 -52.09 -26.41
C GLY A 232 -3.76 -53.02 -27.40
N ARG A 233 -3.51 -52.56 -28.63
CA ARG A 233 -2.65 -53.21 -29.63
C ARG A 233 -1.44 -52.32 -29.90
N LYS A 234 -0.48 -52.78 -30.71
CA LYS A 234 0.65 -51.96 -31.17
C LYS A 234 0.57 -51.76 -32.67
N PHE A 235 0.54 -50.50 -33.12
CA PHE A 235 0.81 -50.15 -34.51
C PHE A 235 2.32 -50.26 -34.73
N ARG A 236 2.73 -51.06 -35.69
CA ARG A 236 4.11 -51.38 -35.98
C ARG A 236 4.52 -50.78 -37.31
N ILE A 237 5.75 -50.29 -37.33
CA ILE A 237 6.50 -49.90 -38.51
C ILE A 237 7.74 -50.78 -38.57
N CYS A 238 8.01 -51.45 -39.69
CA CYS A 238 9.26 -52.19 -39.94
C CYS A 238 10.01 -51.57 -41.12
N TRP A 239 11.34 -51.61 -41.10
CA TRP A 239 12.18 -51.21 -42.23
C TRP A 239 13.33 -52.21 -42.45
N GLY A 240 13.88 -52.17 -43.65
CA GLY A 240 15.05 -52.97 -44.01
C GLY A 240 15.56 -52.65 -45.41
N LYS A 241 16.59 -53.39 -45.81
CA LYS A 241 17.15 -53.31 -47.16
C LYS A 241 17.77 -54.65 -47.57
N THR A 242 17.64 -54.99 -48.85
CA THR A 242 18.23 -56.22 -49.40
C THR A 242 18.76 -55.96 -50.79
N ASN A 243 19.90 -56.59 -51.11
CA ASN A 243 20.41 -56.61 -52.48
C ASN A 243 19.67 -57.69 -53.27
N VAL A 244 19.00 -57.29 -54.35
CA VAL A 244 18.20 -58.19 -55.19
C VAL A 244 18.84 -58.27 -56.57
N ALA A 245 19.12 -59.48 -57.05
CA ALA A 245 19.72 -59.69 -58.36
C ALA A 245 18.77 -59.23 -59.50
N GLY A 246 19.34 -58.91 -60.67
CA GLY A 246 18.57 -58.42 -61.81
C GLY A 246 17.51 -59.41 -62.28
N LYS A 247 16.31 -58.92 -62.58
CA LYS A 247 15.14 -59.71 -63.04
C LYS A 247 14.74 -60.85 -62.10
N THR A 248 15.07 -60.75 -60.81
CA THR A 248 14.68 -61.74 -59.79
C THR A 248 13.79 -61.13 -58.71
N ALA A 249 13.08 -62.02 -58.01
CA ALA A 249 12.43 -61.71 -56.74
C ALA A 249 13.16 -62.42 -55.60
N THR A 250 13.20 -61.80 -54.43
CA THR A 250 13.70 -62.37 -53.18
C THR A 250 12.79 -61.96 -52.03
N THR A 251 13.02 -62.50 -50.85
CA THR A 251 12.30 -62.12 -49.63
C THR A 251 13.25 -61.53 -48.62
N ASP A 252 12.74 -60.57 -47.84
CA ASP A 252 13.41 -60.10 -46.63
C ASP A 252 12.48 -60.35 -45.44
N ILE A 253 13.03 -60.84 -44.33
CA ILE A 253 12.26 -61.19 -43.14
C ILE A 253 12.00 -59.90 -42.38
N TYR A 254 10.82 -59.67 -41.78
CA TYR A 254 10.60 -58.54 -40.89
C TYR A 254 11.35 -58.73 -39.58
N ASP A 255 11.96 -57.66 -39.06
CA ASP A 255 12.58 -57.68 -37.72
C ASP A 255 11.61 -58.15 -36.63
N ALA A 256 10.34 -57.75 -36.76
CA ALA A 256 9.25 -58.25 -35.97
C ALA A 256 7.98 -58.41 -36.83
N PRO A 257 7.18 -59.47 -36.62
CA PRO A 257 6.09 -59.83 -37.53
C PRO A 257 4.82 -58.97 -37.36
N PHE A 258 3.94 -58.98 -38.36
CA PHE A 258 2.63 -58.31 -38.32
C PHE A 258 1.48 -59.31 -38.12
N SER A 259 0.52 -59.00 -37.24
CA SER A 259 -0.79 -59.67 -37.24
C SER A 259 -1.64 -59.20 -38.42
N GLU A 260 -1.53 -57.93 -38.77
CA GLU A 260 -2.19 -57.29 -39.91
C GLU A 260 -1.20 -56.35 -40.59
N CYS A 261 -0.95 -56.49 -41.90
CA CYS A 261 -0.13 -55.52 -42.64
C CYS A 261 -1.06 -54.62 -43.46
N PHE A 262 -0.91 -53.31 -43.33
CA PHE A 262 -1.73 -52.33 -44.04
C PHE A 262 -1.06 -51.84 -45.33
N GLY A 263 0.27 -51.96 -45.43
CA GLY A 263 0.99 -51.60 -46.64
C GLY A 263 2.49 -51.82 -46.54
N VAL A 264 3.11 -52.00 -47.70
CA VAL A 264 4.55 -52.08 -47.89
C VAL A 264 4.97 -51.10 -48.97
N PHE A 265 5.97 -50.30 -48.68
CA PHE A 265 6.56 -49.31 -49.56
C PHE A 265 7.99 -49.74 -49.90
N GLN A 266 8.35 -49.70 -51.18
CA GLN A 266 9.66 -50.11 -51.68
C GLN A 266 10.29 -48.97 -52.47
N GLY A 267 11.57 -48.70 -52.21
CA GLY A 267 12.38 -47.73 -52.95
C GLY A 267 13.63 -48.39 -53.51
N GLY A 268 13.81 -48.31 -54.83
CA GLY A 268 15.01 -48.77 -55.52
C GLY A 268 15.99 -47.62 -55.77
N GLY A 269 17.26 -47.80 -55.42
CA GLY A 269 18.29 -46.79 -55.66
C GLY A 269 18.71 -46.69 -57.14
N THR A 270 18.14 -45.74 -57.87
CA THR A 270 18.76 -44.71 -58.73
C THR A 270 17.65 -44.07 -59.58
N ALA A 271 17.17 -42.92 -59.13
CA ALA A 271 16.20 -42.02 -59.78
C ALA A 271 14.68 -42.34 -59.79
N ASP A 272 14.20 -43.58 -59.61
CA ASP A 272 12.74 -43.83 -59.62
C ASP A 272 12.24 -44.69 -58.45
N VAL A 273 11.33 -44.13 -57.64
CA VAL A 273 10.51 -44.89 -56.67
C VAL A 273 9.35 -45.52 -57.43
N ASN A 274 9.61 -46.58 -58.19
CA ASN A 274 8.57 -47.34 -58.87
C ASN A 274 7.93 -48.35 -57.91
N SER A 275 6.95 -47.92 -57.11
CA SER A 275 6.03 -48.86 -56.46
C SER A 275 4.98 -49.30 -57.49
N THR A 276 5.31 -50.24 -58.36
CA THR A 276 4.28 -50.94 -59.15
C THR A 276 3.44 -51.78 -58.20
N GLU A 277 2.26 -51.26 -57.89
CA GLU A 277 1.28 -51.78 -56.94
C GLU A 277 0.84 -53.23 -57.28
N ALA A 278 1.11 -54.16 -56.38
CA ALA A 278 0.23 -55.30 -56.07
C ALA A 278 0.68 -55.98 -54.76
N LEU A 279 0.74 -55.23 -53.64
CA LEU A 279 0.89 -55.82 -52.31
C LEU A 279 -0.14 -55.21 -51.36
N ARG A 280 -1.41 -55.45 -51.66
CA ARG A 280 -2.47 -55.42 -50.64
C ARG A 280 -2.62 -56.82 -50.07
N ALA A 281 -1.76 -57.20 -49.14
CA ALA A 281 -2.09 -58.30 -48.26
C ALA A 281 -2.95 -57.73 -47.12
N TYR A 282 -4.24 -57.47 -47.40
CA TYR A 282 -5.22 -57.42 -46.32
C TYR A 282 -5.44 -58.87 -45.92
N PRO A 283 -4.97 -59.34 -44.76
CA PRO A 283 -5.44 -60.62 -44.27
C PRO A 283 -6.94 -60.49 -43.99
N GLY A 284 -7.77 -61.21 -44.76
CA GLY A 284 -9.13 -61.51 -44.32
C GLY A 284 -9.07 -62.20 -42.95
N SER A 285 -10.13 -62.10 -42.14
CA SER A 285 -10.14 -62.65 -40.78
C SER A 285 -9.61 -64.09 -40.76
N GLY A 286 -8.51 -64.35 -40.02
CA GLY A 286 -7.88 -65.67 -39.89
C GLY A 286 -6.61 -65.92 -40.72
N ALA A 287 -6.01 -64.91 -41.36
CA ALA A 287 -4.73 -65.13 -42.05
C ALA A 287 -3.54 -65.29 -41.08
N GLN A 288 -2.50 -65.98 -41.56
CA GLN A 288 -1.27 -66.22 -40.82
C GLN A 288 -0.48 -64.93 -40.55
N VAL A 289 0.26 -64.93 -39.44
CA VAL A 289 1.22 -63.88 -39.05
C VAL A 289 2.19 -63.61 -40.22
N LEU A 290 2.28 -62.36 -40.66
CA LEU A 290 3.14 -61.95 -41.77
C LEU A 290 4.57 -61.71 -41.25
N THR A 291 5.52 -62.46 -41.80
CA THR A 291 6.91 -62.50 -41.33
C THR A 291 7.94 -61.96 -42.33
N HIS A 292 7.54 -61.61 -43.54
CA HIS A 292 8.46 -61.20 -44.60
C HIS A 292 7.81 -60.27 -45.63
N VAL A 293 8.65 -59.56 -46.37
CA VAL A 293 8.32 -58.76 -47.55
C VAL A 293 8.89 -59.41 -48.80
N ASN A 294 8.13 -59.41 -49.89
CA ASN A 294 8.60 -59.83 -51.21
C ASN A 294 9.20 -58.63 -51.95
N LEU A 295 10.47 -58.73 -52.34
CA LEU A 295 11.23 -57.69 -53.03
C LEU A 295 11.51 -58.13 -54.46
N THR A 296 11.12 -57.32 -55.44
CA THR A 296 11.32 -57.65 -56.87
C THR A 296 12.21 -56.61 -57.53
N ASN A 297 13.26 -57.06 -58.22
CA ASN A 297 14.10 -56.19 -59.03
C ASN A 297 13.78 -56.35 -60.52
N GLY A 298 13.10 -55.34 -61.08
CA GLY A 298 12.78 -55.28 -62.50
C GLY A 298 13.94 -54.87 -63.41
N THR A 299 15.09 -54.49 -62.87
CA THR A 299 16.27 -54.04 -63.65
C THR A 299 17.19 -55.21 -64.02
N GLN A 300 18.18 -54.96 -64.87
CA GLN A 300 19.14 -55.99 -65.32
C GLN A 300 20.33 -56.18 -64.35
N GLY A 301 20.57 -55.23 -63.43
CA GLY A 301 21.71 -55.24 -62.51
C GLY A 301 21.31 -55.52 -61.06
N LEU A 302 22.30 -55.66 -60.16
CA LEU A 302 22.05 -55.74 -58.73
C LEU A 302 21.46 -54.42 -58.23
N LEU A 303 20.34 -54.48 -57.49
CA LEU A 303 19.69 -53.31 -56.91
C LEU A 303 19.53 -53.49 -55.40
N THR A 304 19.99 -52.51 -54.62
CA THR A 304 19.62 -52.43 -53.20
C THR A 304 18.21 -51.86 -53.11
N ILE A 305 17.27 -52.69 -52.66
CA ILE A 305 15.90 -52.28 -52.43
C ILE A 305 15.75 -51.97 -50.95
N HIS A 306 15.40 -50.74 -50.64
CA HIS A 306 14.97 -50.32 -49.31
C HIS A 306 13.47 -50.52 -49.21
N TRP A 307 13.00 -50.94 -48.04
CA TRP A 307 11.58 -51.13 -47.81
C TRP A 307 11.14 -50.64 -46.44
N PHE A 308 9.87 -50.32 -46.36
CA PHE A 308 9.18 -49.89 -45.16
C PHE A 308 7.78 -50.52 -45.16
N ALA A 309 7.38 -51.15 -44.05
CA ALA A 309 6.10 -51.82 -43.91
C ALA A 309 5.37 -51.31 -42.67
N ILE A 310 4.04 -51.21 -42.75
CA ILE A 310 3.19 -50.76 -41.66
C ILE A 310 2.08 -51.75 -41.37
N GLY A 311 1.64 -51.83 -40.12
CA GLY A 311 0.64 -52.80 -39.71
C GLY A 311 0.38 -52.81 -38.21
N MET A 312 -0.35 -53.81 -37.73
CA MET A 312 -0.46 -54.14 -36.31
C MET A 312 0.57 -55.21 -35.96
N ALA A 313 1.27 -55.05 -34.83
CA ALA A 313 2.15 -56.06 -34.29
C ALA A 313 1.41 -57.39 -34.08
N ALA A 314 2.08 -58.51 -34.35
CA ALA A 314 1.60 -59.85 -33.98
C ALA A 314 1.70 -60.13 -32.49
#